data_AF-A0A260Z631-F1
#
_entry.id   AF-A0A260Z631-F1
#
_cell.length_a   1.000
_cell.length_b   1.000
_cell.length_c   1.000
_cell.angle_alpha   90.00
_cell.angle_beta   90.00
_cell.angle_gamma   90.00
#
_symmetry.space_group_name_H-M   'P 1'
#
loop_
_entity.id
_entity.type
_entity.pdbx_description
1 polymer ?
#
loop_
_entity_poly.entity_id
_entity_poly.type
_entity_poly.pdbx_seq_one_letter_code
_entity_poly.pdbx_strand_id
1 'polypeptide(L)'
;MMYLLLFFIFCFRTLPVSGECLDTCECQPFTNLANGRPESGFTIHTTIQIQYSAFFNLSYTEGAGCVNKLFCKNNSALVLGSYFSISRLDKPVESALESITMLLPDGVKRDEFEAFSQFGIICENAMWYATKYPRVAYVDEELVDFPLPFSQYDGKKSEIVFFACA
;
A
#
# COMPACT_ATOMS: atom_id res chain seq x y z
N MET A 1 -13.20 57.62 -43.47
CA MET A 1 -12.31 57.68 -42.28
C MET A 1 -12.37 56.31 -41.62
N MET A 2 -11.57 55.31 -41.97
CA MET A 2 -10.10 55.24 -42.10
C MET A 2 -9.40 55.35 -40.73
N TYR A 3 -8.76 54.23 -40.32
CA TYR A 3 -7.93 53.96 -39.14
C TYR A 3 -8.72 53.75 -37.82
N LEU A 4 -8.62 52.61 -37.12
CA LEU A 4 -7.37 51.99 -36.65
C LEU A 4 -7.55 50.47 -36.43
N LEU A 5 -7.04 49.69 -37.37
CA LEU A 5 -6.55 48.32 -37.13
C LEU A 5 -5.28 48.43 -36.29
N LEU A 6 -5.10 47.52 -35.32
CA LEU A 6 -3.86 46.93 -34.77
C LEU A 6 -3.78 46.95 -33.24
N PHE A 7 -3.20 45.85 -32.72
CA PHE A 7 -2.79 45.56 -31.33
C PHE A 7 -3.95 45.15 -30.40
N PHE A 8 -4.15 43.90 -29.99
CA PHE A 8 -3.17 42.90 -29.60
C PHE A 8 -3.66 41.50 -29.98
N ILE A 9 -2.86 40.82 -30.79
CA ILE A 9 -2.69 39.37 -30.75
C ILE A 9 -2.30 39.06 -29.31
N PHE A 10 -3.25 38.65 -28.47
CA PHE A 10 -2.92 38.08 -27.17
C PHE A 10 -2.32 36.71 -27.48
N CYS A 11 -0.98 36.71 -27.59
CA CYS A 11 -0.16 35.53 -27.67
C CYS A 11 -0.72 34.49 -26.71
N PHE A 12 -1.00 33.32 -27.28
CA PHE A 12 -0.84 32.03 -26.62
C PHE A 12 0.31 32.12 -25.62
N ARG A 13 0.00 32.36 -24.35
CA ARG A 13 0.80 31.84 -23.25
C ARG A 13 0.11 30.57 -22.81
N THR A 14 0.21 29.55 -23.66
CA THR A 14 0.36 28.20 -23.13
C THR A 14 1.56 28.29 -22.21
N LEU A 15 1.31 28.36 -20.90
CA LEU A 15 2.35 28.04 -19.94
C LEU A 15 2.93 26.70 -20.41
N PRO A 16 4.25 26.57 -20.60
CA PRO A 16 4.82 25.25 -20.50
C PRO A 16 4.60 24.87 -19.04
N VAL A 17 3.51 24.17 -18.75
CA VAL A 17 3.48 23.30 -17.58
C VAL A 17 4.50 22.22 -17.92
N SER A 18 5.77 22.55 -17.68
CA SER A 18 6.85 21.59 -17.49
C SER A 18 6.59 20.92 -16.16
N GLY A 19 5.44 20.26 -16.03
CA GLY A 19 5.35 19.08 -15.22
C GLY A 19 6.05 18.04 -16.05
N GLU A 20 7.38 17.95 -15.90
CA GLU A 20 7.98 16.63 -16.05
C GLU A 20 7.12 15.74 -15.15
N CYS A 21 6.35 14.82 -15.74
CA CYS A 21 5.77 13.76 -14.95
C CYS A 21 6.96 13.18 -14.21
N LEU A 22 6.96 13.34 -12.89
CA LEU A 22 7.97 12.72 -12.05
C LEU A 22 7.67 11.22 -12.16
N ASP A 23 8.13 10.60 -13.24
CA ASP A 23 7.83 9.22 -13.63
C ASP A 23 8.52 8.22 -12.70
N THR A 24 9.16 8.72 -11.64
CA THR A 24 9.92 7.94 -10.69
C THR A 24 9.22 8.00 -9.34
N CYS A 25 8.60 6.88 -8.96
CA CYS A 25 8.10 6.68 -7.61
C CYS A 25 9.26 6.64 -6.63
N GLU A 26 9.11 7.36 -5.52
CA GLU A 26 10.11 7.39 -4.45
C GLU A 26 10.27 5.99 -3.80
N CYS A 27 9.17 5.26 -3.68
CA CYS A 27 9.17 3.94 -3.06
C CYS A 27 9.65 2.85 -4.01
N GLN A 28 10.29 1.85 -3.41
CA GLN A 28 10.53 0.56 -4.05
C GLN A 28 9.22 -0.05 -4.58
N PRO A 29 9.28 -0.92 -5.62
CA PRO A 29 8.10 -1.66 -6.07
C PRO A 29 7.37 -2.33 -4.91
N PHE A 30 6.06 -2.13 -4.81
CA PHE A 30 5.28 -2.67 -3.69
C PHE A 30 5.41 -4.19 -3.59
N THR A 31 5.55 -4.87 -4.72
CA THR A 31 5.74 -6.32 -4.82
C THR A 31 7.00 -6.84 -4.12
N ASN A 32 7.98 -6.00 -3.79
CA ASN A 32 9.11 -6.38 -2.95
C ASN A 32 8.67 -6.75 -1.52
N LEU A 33 7.50 -6.27 -1.08
CA LEU A 33 6.89 -6.62 0.20
C LEU A 33 6.10 -7.93 0.13
N ALA A 34 5.94 -8.55 -1.04
CA ALA A 34 5.27 -9.85 -1.16
C ALA A 34 6.15 -10.90 -0.46
N ASN A 35 5.63 -11.52 0.61
CA ASN A 35 6.35 -12.43 1.52
C ASN A 35 7.76 -12.88 1.10
N GLY A 36 8.77 -12.20 1.66
CA GLY A 36 10.11 -12.68 1.93
C GLY A 36 10.56 -12.11 3.27
N ARG A 37 10.60 -12.94 4.31
CA ARG A 37 11.08 -12.57 5.66
C ARG A 37 12.60 -12.33 5.62
N PRO A 38 13.15 -11.15 6.00
CA PRO A 38 14.56 -11.00 6.26
C PRO A 38 14.79 -11.04 7.77
N GLU A 39 15.05 -12.22 8.33
CA GLU A 39 15.65 -12.31 9.66
C GLU A 39 17.00 -13.04 9.53
N SER A 40 18.07 -12.25 9.57
CA SER A 40 19.45 -12.59 9.92
C SER A 40 20.02 -13.93 9.40
N GLY A 41 20.91 -13.82 8.41
CA GLY A 41 22.02 -14.76 8.24
C GLY A 41 21.74 -16.02 7.43
N PHE A 42 21.45 -15.90 6.14
CA PHE A 42 21.67 -17.02 5.22
C PHE A 42 21.89 -16.54 3.79
N THR A 43 23.15 -16.52 3.35
CA THR A 43 23.52 -16.31 1.96
C THR A 43 23.30 -17.61 1.20
N ILE A 44 22.19 -17.73 0.45
CA ILE A 44 22.03 -18.84 -0.49
C ILE A 44 22.49 -18.38 -1.87
N HIS A 45 23.64 -18.90 -2.28
CA HIS A 45 24.11 -18.85 -3.65
C HIS A 45 23.31 -19.85 -4.49
N THR A 46 22.00 -19.67 -4.67
CA THR A 46 21.22 -20.44 -5.64
C THR A 46 19.96 -19.70 -6.04
N THR A 47 20.02 -19.07 -7.20
CA THR A 47 18.90 -18.55 -7.96
C THR A 47 17.92 -19.71 -8.24
N ILE A 48 16.61 -19.45 -8.12
CA ILE A 48 15.48 -20.29 -8.56
C ILE A 48 15.00 -21.34 -7.52
N GLN A 49 13.89 -21.04 -6.81
CA GLN A 49 12.69 -21.91 -6.62
C GLN A 49 11.75 -21.47 -5.45
N ILE A 50 12.12 -20.57 -4.54
CA ILE A 50 11.28 -20.29 -3.32
C ILE A 50 10.32 -19.07 -3.47
N GLN A 51 10.49 -18.24 -4.49
CA GLN A 51 9.76 -16.95 -4.63
C GLN A 51 8.42 -17.02 -5.40
N TYR A 52 8.03 -18.18 -5.92
CA TYR A 52 6.97 -18.24 -6.95
C TYR A 52 5.53 -18.37 -6.44
N SER A 53 5.26 -18.89 -5.24
CA SER A 53 3.87 -19.20 -4.82
C SER A 53 3.01 -17.98 -4.47
N ALA A 54 3.60 -16.92 -3.91
CA ALA A 54 2.87 -15.70 -3.55
C ALA A 54 2.45 -14.86 -4.78
N PHE A 55 3.20 -14.96 -5.88
CA PHE A 55 2.93 -14.18 -7.10
C PHE A 55 1.79 -14.75 -7.96
N PHE A 56 1.48 -16.05 -7.87
CA PHE A 56 0.42 -16.64 -8.70
C PHE A 56 -0.99 -16.21 -8.29
N ASN A 57 -1.19 -15.89 -7.00
CA ASN A 57 -2.49 -15.50 -6.46
C ASN A 57 -2.67 -13.98 -6.38
N LEU A 58 -1.96 -13.19 -7.19
CA LEU A 58 -2.12 -11.74 -7.21
C LEU A 58 -2.27 -11.14 -8.60
N SER A 59 -2.90 -9.97 -8.66
CA SER A 59 -2.90 -9.04 -9.78
C SER A 59 -2.32 -7.73 -9.29
N TYR A 60 -1.19 -7.30 -9.85
CA TYR A 60 -0.60 -6.01 -9.53
C TYR A 60 -0.47 -5.16 -10.79
N THR A 61 -0.74 -3.87 -10.69
CA THR A 61 -0.62 -2.93 -11.80
C THR A 61 -0.05 -1.61 -11.30
N GLU A 62 1.01 -1.14 -11.94
CA GLU A 62 1.59 0.18 -11.70
C GLU A 62 1.04 1.15 -12.75
N GLY A 63 0.33 2.18 -12.28
CA GLY A 63 -0.17 3.27 -13.11
C GLY A 63 0.78 4.48 -13.08
N ALA A 64 0.58 5.40 -14.04
CA ALA A 64 1.26 6.69 -14.02
C ALA A 64 1.03 7.42 -12.67
N GLY A 65 2.04 8.11 -12.17
CA GLY A 65 1.96 8.84 -10.90
C GLY A 65 1.86 7.93 -9.66
N CYS A 66 2.46 6.73 -9.70
CA CYS A 66 2.49 5.78 -8.57
C CYS A 66 1.11 5.29 -8.12
N VAL A 67 0.14 5.33 -9.03
CA VAL A 67 -1.20 4.81 -8.80
C VAL A 67 -1.15 3.31 -8.99
N ASN A 68 -0.89 2.59 -7.90
CA ASN A 68 -0.81 1.14 -7.91
C ASN A 68 -2.15 0.51 -7.58
N LYS A 69 -2.36 -0.71 -8.08
CA LYS A 69 -3.50 -1.55 -7.73
C LYS A 69 -3.03 -2.94 -7.39
N LEU A 70 -3.63 -3.53 -6.36
CA LEU A 70 -3.36 -4.91 -5.96
C LEU A 70 -4.65 -5.64 -5.67
N PHE A 71 -4.81 -6.81 -6.26
CA PHE A 71 -5.91 -7.74 -6.00
C PHE A 71 -5.33 -9.11 -5.68
N CYS A 72 -5.89 -9.81 -4.70
CA CYS A 72 -5.67 -11.25 -4.57
C CYS A 72 -6.62 -12.00 -5.52
N LYS A 73 -6.13 -13.09 -6.11
CA LYS A 73 -6.88 -13.96 -7.03
C LYS A 73 -7.22 -15.27 -6.32
N ASN A 74 -8.01 -16.11 -7.00
CA ASN A 74 -8.34 -17.46 -6.57
C ASN A 74 -8.98 -17.51 -5.17
N ASN A 75 -9.73 -16.47 -4.80
CA ASN A 75 -10.35 -16.32 -3.50
C ASN A 75 -9.35 -16.37 -2.33
N SER A 76 -8.08 -16.00 -2.56
CA SER A 76 -7.06 -15.84 -1.50
C SER A 76 -7.36 -14.62 -0.64
N ALA A 77 -7.12 -14.74 0.67
CA ALA A 77 -7.24 -13.62 1.59
C ALA A 77 -6.01 -12.70 1.47
N LEU A 78 -6.28 -11.40 1.39
CA LEU A 78 -5.24 -10.38 1.47
C LEU A 78 -4.90 -10.13 2.94
N VAL A 79 -3.60 -10.15 3.23
CA VAL A 79 -3.04 -9.82 4.55
C VAL A 79 -1.92 -8.80 4.35
N LEU A 80 -1.98 -7.69 5.08
CA LEU A 80 -0.85 -6.77 5.23
C LEU A 80 -0.30 -6.84 6.65
N GLY A 81 1.02 -6.85 6.79
CA GLY A 81 1.70 -6.89 8.08
C GLY A 81 2.39 -5.57 8.42
N SER A 82 2.42 -5.26 9.72
CA SER A 82 3.17 -4.14 10.30
C SER A 82 3.59 -4.48 11.74
N TYR A 83 4.24 -3.54 12.42
CA TYR A 83 4.55 -3.63 13.85
C TYR A 83 4.07 -2.38 14.59
N PHE A 84 3.76 -2.51 15.88
CA PHE A 84 3.34 -1.37 16.71
C PHE A 84 4.39 -0.25 16.72
N SER A 85 5.66 -0.61 16.90
CA SER A 85 6.83 0.28 16.91
C SER A 85 7.06 1.13 15.65
N ILE A 86 6.52 0.72 14.50
CA ILE A 86 6.58 1.48 13.22
C ILE A 86 5.20 1.89 12.72
N SER A 87 4.22 1.89 13.64
CA SER A 87 2.87 2.36 13.40
C SER A 87 2.51 3.48 14.35
N ARG A 88 1.43 4.19 14.03
CA ARG A 88 0.76 5.11 14.95
C ARG A 88 -0.42 4.46 15.68
N LEU A 89 -0.53 3.13 15.60
CA LEU A 89 -1.48 2.36 16.39
C LEU A 89 -0.86 2.05 17.74
N ASP A 90 -1.63 2.25 18.80
CA ASP A 90 -1.20 1.96 20.16
C ASP A 90 -1.47 0.48 20.45
N LYS A 91 -0.50 -0.18 21.08
CA LYS A 91 -0.63 -1.58 21.48
C LYS A 91 -1.77 -1.72 22.51
N PRO A 92 -2.83 -2.49 22.23
CA PRO A 92 -4.02 -2.50 23.10
C PRO A 92 -3.77 -3.09 24.48
N VAL A 93 -2.87 -4.08 24.56
CA VAL A 93 -2.51 -4.81 25.80
C VAL A 93 -1.03 -5.12 25.80
N GLU A 94 -0.40 -5.16 26.99
CA GLU A 94 1.04 -5.39 27.10
C GLU A 94 1.47 -6.78 26.62
N SER A 95 0.61 -7.80 26.81
CA SER A 95 0.85 -9.20 26.45
C SER A 95 0.87 -9.49 24.95
N ALA A 96 0.27 -8.60 24.14
CA ALA A 96 0.17 -8.82 22.71
C ALA A 96 1.56 -8.97 22.06
N LEU A 97 1.64 -9.70 20.95
CA LEU A 97 2.83 -9.68 20.10
C LEU A 97 3.00 -8.29 19.46
N GLU A 98 4.21 -8.02 18.98
CA GLU A 98 4.56 -6.73 18.40
C GLU A 98 3.94 -6.49 17.01
N SER A 99 3.42 -7.55 16.38
CA SER A 99 2.86 -7.51 15.03
C SER A 99 1.42 -7.02 14.97
N ILE A 100 1.12 -6.24 13.93
CA ILE A 100 -0.22 -5.83 13.53
C ILE A 100 -0.54 -6.51 12.20
N THR A 101 -1.76 -7.03 12.10
CA THR A 101 -2.28 -7.66 10.88
C THR A 101 -3.47 -6.85 10.37
N MET A 102 -3.38 -6.31 9.16
CA MET A 102 -4.49 -5.65 8.48
C MET A 102 -5.14 -6.62 7.49
N LEU A 103 -6.45 -6.72 7.57
CA LEU A 103 -7.23 -7.79 6.97
C LEU A 103 -8.37 -7.24 6.12
N LEU A 104 -8.86 -8.10 5.23
CA LEU A 104 -10.16 -7.90 4.61
C LEU A 104 -11.27 -7.85 5.68
N PRO A 105 -12.26 -6.95 5.55
CA PRO A 105 -13.48 -7.03 6.37
C PRO A 105 -14.25 -8.33 6.12
N ASP A 106 -14.96 -8.80 7.14
CA ASP A 106 -15.79 -9.99 7.02
C ASP A 106 -16.95 -9.76 6.03
N GLY A 107 -17.32 -10.82 5.29
CA GLY A 107 -18.42 -10.78 4.31
C GLY A 107 -18.09 -10.08 2.99
N VAL A 108 -16.88 -9.52 2.83
CA VAL A 108 -16.41 -8.96 1.56
C VAL A 108 -15.89 -10.07 0.65
N LYS A 109 -16.18 -9.96 -0.65
CA LYS A 109 -15.62 -10.88 -1.65
C LYS A 109 -14.15 -10.56 -1.89
N ARG A 110 -13.29 -11.56 -1.72
CA ARG A 110 -11.82 -11.42 -1.81
C ARG A 110 -11.34 -10.95 -3.18
N ASP A 111 -11.90 -11.52 -4.25
CA ASP A 111 -11.49 -11.22 -5.63
C ASP A 111 -11.90 -9.80 -6.10
N GLU A 112 -12.79 -9.13 -5.37
CA GLU A 112 -13.25 -7.76 -5.66
C GLU A 112 -12.55 -6.71 -4.79
N PHE A 113 -11.67 -7.14 -3.87
CA PHE A 113 -11.03 -6.24 -2.92
C PHE A 113 -9.69 -5.70 -3.44
N GLU A 114 -9.68 -4.40 -3.74
CA GLU A 114 -8.51 -3.68 -4.23
C GLU A 114 -7.72 -3.09 -3.06
N ALA A 115 -6.51 -3.58 -2.79
CA ALA A 115 -5.76 -3.26 -1.58
C ALA A 115 -5.46 -1.76 -1.38
N PHE A 116 -5.03 -1.06 -2.44
CA PHE A 116 -4.49 0.29 -2.30
C PHE A 116 -5.55 1.28 -1.83
N SER A 117 -6.73 1.26 -2.45
CA SER A 117 -7.83 2.15 -2.09
C SER A 117 -8.46 1.79 -0.75
N GLN A 118 -8.56 0.50 -0.45
CA GLN A 118 -9.24 -0.01 0.75
C GLN A 118 -8.39 0.19 2.01
N PHE A 119 -7.09 -0.08 1.96
CA PHE A 119 -6.16 0.18 3.07
C PHE A 119 -5.54 1.59 3.03
N GLY A 120 -5.87 2.40 2.01
CA GLY A 120 -5.28 3.73 1.84
C GLY A 120 -3.76 3.65 1.77
N ILE A 121 -3.24 2.76 0.93
CA ILE A 121 -1.80 2.54 0.80
C ILE A 121 -1.17 3.74 0.09
N ILE A 122 -0.20 4.36 0.75
CA ILE A 122 0.53 5.52 0.25
C ILE A 122 2.04 5.27 0.27
N CYS A 123 2.75 5.93 -0.63
CA CYS A 123 4.19 6.04 -0.60
C CYS A 123 4.58 7.38 0.02
N GLU A 124 5.43 7.36 1.05
CA GLU A 124 6.00 8.56 1.66
C GLU A 124 7.37 8.24 2.25
N ASN A 125 8.38 9.09 2.06
CA ASN A 125 9.73 8.88 2.59
C ASN A 125 10.32 7.50 2.21
N ALA A 126 10.13 7.11 0.95
CA ALA A 126 10.53 5.83 0.37
C ALA A 126 9.91 4.56 1.02
N MET A 127 8.92 4.72 1.89
CA MET A 127 8.23 3.62 2.58
C MET A 127 6.74 3.56 2.22
N TRP A 128 6.19 2.34 2.26
CA TRP A 128 4.77 2.10 2.06
C TRP A 128 4.03 2.13 3.39
N TYR A 129 2.95 2.90 3.46
CA TYR A 129 2.11 3.03 4.66
C TYR A 129 0.66 2.67 4.34
N ALA A 130 0.00 1.93 5.23
CA ALA A 130 -1.45 1.89 5.29
C ALA A 130 -1.98 3.06 6.10
N THR A 131 -3.12 3.62 5.68
CA THR A 131 -3.79 4.76 6.35
C THR A 131 -5.28 4.56 6.58
N LYS A 132 -5.85 3.47 6.10
CA LYS A 132 -7.22 3.03 6.39
C LYS A 132 -7.18 1.62 6.92
N TYR A 133 -8.10 1.33 7.84
CA TYR A 133 -8.13 0.04 8.51
C TYR A 133 -9.53 -0.58 8.38
N PRO A 134 -9.86 -1.22 7.24
CA PRO A 134 -11.14 -1.90 7.07
C PRO A 134 -11.35 -3.02 8.10
N ARG A 135 -10.26 -3.71 8.47
CA ARG A 135 -10.16 -4.60 9.63
C ARG A 135 -8.70 -4.68 10.05
N VAL A 136 -8.45 -4.66 11.36
CA VAL A 136 -7.10 -4.80 11.92
C VAL A 136 -7.15 -5.64 13.18
N ALA A 137 -6.16 -6.52 13.33
CA ALA A 137 -6.04 -7.50 14.39
C ALA A 137 -4.60 -7.56 14.91
N TYR A 138 -4.44 -8.02 16.14
CA TYR A 138 -3.17 -8.32 16.78
C TYR A 138 -3.22 -9.72 17.38
N VAL A 139 -2.07 -10.26 17.78
CA VAL A 139 -2.01 -11.58 18.44
C VAL A 139 -1.82 -11.38 19.93
N ASP A 140 -2.74 -11.92 20.73
CA ASP A 140 -2.65 -12.04 22.19
C ASP A 140 -3.21 -13.40 22.57
N GLU A 141 -2.31 -14.38 22.69
CA GLU A 141 -2.58 -15.84 22.67
C GLU A 141 -3.22 -16.34 21.36
N GLU A 142 -4.25 -15.66 20.87
CA GLU A 142 -4.97 -15.87 19.63
C GLU A 142 -5.02 -14.58 18.79
N LEU A 143 -5.56 -14.66 17.58
CA LEU A 143 -5.79 -13.48 16.75
C LEU A 143 -7.02 -12.72 17.26
N VAL A 144 -6.80 -11.50 17.75
CA VAL A 144 -7.82 -10.64 18.35
C VAL A 144 -8.00 -9.40 17.48
N ASP A 145 -9.25 -9.03 17.18
CA ASP A 145 -9.54 -7.79 16.48
C ASP A 145 -9.26 -6.58 17.37
N PHE A 146 -8.80 -5.48 16.78
CA PHE A 146 -8.69 -4.22 17.48
C PHE A 146 -10.06 -3.71 17.96
N PRO A 147 -10.07 -2.81 18.96
CA PRO A 147 -11.29 -2.13 19.38
C PRO A 147 -12.04 -1.48 18.21
N LEU A 148 -13.34 -1.75 18.14
CA LEU A 148 -14.23 -1.14 17.15
C LEU A 148 -14.66 0.28 17.58
N PRO A 149 -15.02 1.15 16.62
CA PRO A 149 -15.01 0.93 15.17
C PRO A 149 -13.60 1.10 14.57
N PHE A 150 -13.23 0.31 13.58
CA PHE A 150 -11.88 0.42 12.99
C PHE A 150 -11.60 1.78 12.32
N SER A 151 -12.65 2.48 11.87
CA SER A 151 -12.53 3.83 11.28
C SER A 151 -11.95 4.87 12.24
N GLN A 152 -11.92 4.61 13.55
CA GLN A 152 -11.24 5.49 14.51
C GLN A 152 -9.72 5.57 14.30
N TYR A 153 -9.16 4.63 13.53
CA TYR A 153 -7.74 4.56 13.22
C TYR A 153 -7.40 5.19 11.87
N ASP A 154 -8.38 5.59 11.06
CA ASP A 154 -8.13 6.17 9.74
C ASP A 154 -7.27 7.44 9.84
N GLY A 155 -6.29 7.56 8.94
CA GLY A 155 -5.28 8.62 8.93
C GLY A 155 -4.07 8.35 9.83
N LYS A 156 -4.14 7.39 10.75
CA LYS A 156 -2.92 6.87 11.41
C LYS A 156 -2.12 6.07 10.38
N LYS A 157 -0.80 6.17 10.44
CA LYS A 157 0.11 5.50 9.49
C LYS A 157 0.66 4.24 10.12
N SER A 158 0.62 3.14 9.38
CA SER A 158 1.33 1.88 9.70
C SER A 158 2.25 1.53 8.54
N GLU A 159 3.56 1.44 8.78
CA GLU A 159 4.49 0.99 7.73
C GLU A 159 4.20 -0.47 7.37
N ILE A 160 4.05 -0.76 6.09
CA ILE A 160 3.76 -2.11 5.59
C ILE A 160 5.10 -2.83 5.39
N VAL A 161 5.33 -3.88 6.18
CA VAL A 161 6.58 -4.65 6.13
C VAL A 161 6.47 -5.91 5.29
N PHE A 162 5.24 -6.43 5.12
CA PHE A 162 4.96 -7.48 4.16
C PHE A 162 3.50 -7.48 3.73
N PHE A 163 3.20 -8.18 2.64
CA PHE A 163 1.86 -8.63 2.32
C PHE A 163 1.83 -10.06 1.79
N ALA A 164 0.66 -10.68 1.84
CA ALA A 164 0.40 -12.01 1.30
C ALA A 164 -1.01 -12.13 0.70
N CYS A 165 -1.12 -12.96 -0.33
CA CYS A 165 -2.39 -13.51 -0.81
C CYS A 165 -2.42 -15.00 -0.49
N ALA A 166 -3.14 -15.39 0.57
CA ALA A 166 -3.21 -16.76 1.09
C ALA A 166 -4.65 -17.29 1.15
#